data_AF-A0A4R3Q9M7-F1
#
_entry.id   AF-A0A4R3Q9M7-F1
#
_cell.length_a   1.000
_cell.length_b   1.000
_cell.length_c   1.000
_cell.angle_alpha   90.00
_cell.angle_beta   90.00
_cell.angle_gamma   90.00
#
_symmetry.space_group_name_H-M   'P 1'
#
loop_
_entity.id
_entity.type
_entity.pdbx_description
1 polymer ?
#
loop_
_entity_poly.entity_id
_entity_poly.type
_entity_poly.pdbx_seq_one_letter_code
_entity_poly.pdbx_strand_id
1 'polypeptide(L)'
;MYLKEIIKKLRTADGPDRDLDVHIAIEMGYLVREEEIDGADGARQRRRLWVVLTGESAARVPYYTSSLEHAYQLAQLIAPSDAAAVAWVGHRGQAQLDGDESYEAANPAIALCLACLKRRIVTKGRL
;
A
#
# COMPACT_ATOMS: atom_id res chain seq x y z
N MET A 1 13.11 0.59 0.41
CA MET A 1 12.83 -0.85 0.65
C MET A 1 12.46 -1.48 -0.68
N TYR A 2 12.99 -2.66 -0.99
CA TYR A 2 12.61 -3.41 -2.19
C TYR A 2 11.30 -4.17 -1.96
N LEU A 3 10.54 -4.44 -3.03
CA LEU A 3 9.24 -5.13 -2.98
C LEU A 3 9.25 -6.43 -2.15
N LYS A 4 10.30 -7.26 -2.28
CA LYS A 4 10.42 -8.50 -1.49
C LYS A 4 10.54 -8.26 0.01
N GLU A 5 11.18 -7.17 0.42
CA GLU A 5 11.32 -6.80 1.83
C GLU A 5 10.00 -6.26 2.40
N ILE A 6 9.25 -5.48 1.62
CA ILE A 6 7.91 -5.01 2.00
C ILE A 6 7.01 -6.20 2.31
N ILE A 7 6.98 -7.19 1.41
CA ILE A 7 6.22 -8.43 1.60
C ILE A 7 6.67 -9.19 2.84
N LYS A 8 7.99 -9.31 3.07
CA LYS A 8 8.51 -9.99 4.27
C LYS A 8 8.03 -9.31 5.55
N LYS A 9 8.09 -7.96 5.60
CA LYS A 9 7.63 -7.20 6.77
C LYS A 9 6.12 -7.29 6.97
N LEU A 10 5.32 -7.17 5.91
CA LEU A 10 3.85 -7.33 5.99
C LEU A 10 3.44 -8.70 6.56
N ARG A 11 4.17 -9.78 6.23
CA ARG A 11 3.90 -11.13 6.76
C ARG A 11 4.09 -11.25 8.27
N THR A 12 5.01 -10.46 8.83
CA THR A 12 5.38 -10.48 10.24
C THR A 12 4.84 -9.27 10.99
N ALA A 13 4.01 -8.44 10.37
CA ALA A 13 3.44 -7.27 11.01
C ALA A 13 2.29 -7.71 11.93
N ASP A 14 2.31 -7.21 13.17
CA ASP A 14 1.29 -7.53 14.18
C ASP A 14 0.09 -6.56 14.14
N GLY A 15 0.10 -5.59 13.23
CA GLY A 15 -0.95 -4.61 13.06
C GLY A 15 -0.62 -3.60 11.96
N PRO A 16 -1.45 -2.56 11.79
CA PRO A 16 -1.18 -1.51 10.82
C PRO A 16 0.18 -0.84 11.02
N ASP A 17 0.85 -0.53 9.91
CA ASP A 17 2.19 0.03 9.91
C ASP A 17 2.30 1.12 8.85
N ARG A 18 2.56 2.34 9.34
CA ARG A 18 2.62 3.53 8.49
C ARG A 18 3.86 3.58 7.61
N ASP A 19 4.98 3.00 8.05
CA ASP A 19 6.20 2.90 7.25
C ASP A 19 5.97 1.95 6.07
N LEU A 20 5.25 0.85 6.31
CA LEU A 20 4.85 -0.07 5.24
C LEU A 20 3.90 0.60 4.24
N ASP A 21 2.93 1.39 4.68
CA ASP A 21 2.06 2.15 3.77
C ASP A 21 2.85 3.07 2.84
N VAL A 22 3.85 3.78 3.39
CA VAL A 22 4.73 4.67 2.63
C VAL A 22 5.53 3.88 1.60
N HIS A 23 6.09 2.75 1.99
CA HIS A 23 6.85 1.91 1.06
C HIS A 23 5.98 1.28 -0.04
N ILE A 24 4.74 0.92 0.27
CA ILE A 24 3.75 0.47 -0.73
C ILE A 24 3.44 1.60 -1.72
N ALA A 25 3.21 2.81 -1.23
CA ALA A 25 2.94 3.97 -2.09
C ALA A 25 4.12 4.27 -3.04
N ILE A 26 5.35 4.26 -2.52
CA ILE A 26 6.57 4.44 -3.34
C ILE A 26 6.66 3.35 -4.41
N GLU A 27 6.38 2.08 -4.06
CA GLU A 27 6.36 0.97 -5.01
C GLU A 27 5.26 1.14 -6.09
N MET A 28 4.17 1.83 -5.79
CA MET A 28 3.12 2.23 -6.76
C MET A 28 3.47 3.49 -7.57
N GLY A 29 4.63 4.11 -7.33
CA GLY A 29 5.09 5.29 -8.08
C GLY A 29 4.74 6.64 -7.44
N TYR A 30 4.35 6.66 -6.16
CA TYR A 30 4.22 7.93 -5.42
C TYR A 30 5.60 8.55 -5.23
N LEU A 31 5.69 9.87 -5.44
CA LEU A 31 6.89 10.66 -5.22
C LEU A 31 6.74 11.57 -4.00
N VAL A 32 7.82 11.73 -3.25
CA VAL A 32 7.92 12.78 -2.22
C VAL A 32 8.49 14.02 -2.87
N ARG A 33 7.75 15.13 -2.82
CA ARG A 33 8.28 16.47 -3.05
C ARG A 33 8.40 17.16 -1.70
N GLU A 34 9.56 17.77 -1.44
CA GLU A 34 9.70 18.70 -0.32
C GLU A 34 9.41 20.10 -0.84
N GLU A 35 8.43 20.77 -0.24
CA GLU A 35 8.16 22.17 -0.49
C GLU A 35 8.53 22.99 0.75
N GLU A 36 9.21 24.11 0.54
CA GLU A 36 9.34 25.15 1.56
C GLU A 36 8.08 26.02 1.51
N ILE A 37 7.33 26.03 2.60
CA ILE A 37 6.19 26.93 2.80
C ILE A 37 6.54 27.94 3.88
N ASP A 38 6.05 29.17 3.74
CA ASP A 38 6.20 30.16 4.79
C ASP A 38 5.29 29.79 5.97
N GLY A 39 5.88 29.64 7.14
CA GLY A 39 5.18 29.46 8.41
C GLY A 39 4.45 30.74 8.81
N ALA A 40 3.44 30.60 9.66
CA ALA A 40 2.63 31.73 10.14
C ALA A 40 3.44 32.80 10.91
N ASP A 41 4.64 32.44 11.35
CA ASP A 41 5.65 33.27 12.03
C ASP A 41 6.72 33.84 11.09
N GLY A 42 6.60 33.60 9.77
CA GLY A 42 7.61 33.96 8.77
C GLY A 42 8.81 33.01 8.72
N ALA A 43 8.81 31.92 9.50
CA ALA A 43 9.85 30.90 9.42
C ALA A 43 9.58 29.92 8.28
N ARG A 44 10.60 29.57 7.48
CA ARG A 44 10.45 28.56 6.44
C ARG A 44 10.18 27.19 7.05
N GLN A 45 9.05 26.58 6.72
CA GLN A 45 8.71 25.21 7.09
C GLN A 45 8.83 24.28 5.89
N ARG A 46 9.49 23.14 6.08
CA ARG A 46 9.55 22.08 5.06
C ARG A 46 8.35 21.16 5.21
N ARG A 47 7.52 21.05 4.18
CA ARG A 47 6.43 20.09 4.11
C ARG A 47 6.70 19.04 3.03
N ARG A 48 6.54 17.77 3.40
CA ARG A 48 6.55 16.66 2.45
C ARG A 48 5.17 16.54 1.81
N LEU A 49 5.11 16.79 0.51
CA LEU A 49 3.95 16.53 -0.35
C LEU A 49 4.16 15.22 -1.08
N TRP A 50 3.17 14.34 -0.99
CA TRP A 50 3.15 13.10 -1.74
C TRP A 50 2.36 13.32 -3.02
N VAL A 51 2.98 13.05 -4.17
CA VAL A 51 2.40 13.31 -5.49
C VAL A 51 2.29 12.00 -6.26
N VAL A 52 1.12 11.78 -6.86
CA VAL A 52 0.89 10.66 -7.79
C VAL A 52 1.18 11.16 -9.21
N LEU A 53 1.95 10.38 -9.99
CA LEU A 53 2.34 10.77 -11.36
C LEU A 53 1.18 10.83 -12.37
N THR A 54 -0.03 10.42 -11.98
CA THR A 54 -1.24 10.43 -12.83
C THR A 54 -1.96 11.78 -12.87
N GLY A 55 -1.41 12.82 -12.23
CA GLY A 55 -1.84 14.21 -12.45
C GLY A 55 -2.92 14.75 -11.51
N GLU A 56 -3.42 13.94 -10.58
CA GLU A 56 -4.29 14.44 -9.50
C GLU A 56 -3.46 14.85 -8.27
N SER A 57 -3.98 15.87 -7.58
CA SER A 57 -3.38 16.70 -6.53
C SER A 57 -2.54 15.94 -5.49
N ALA A 58 -1.67 16.66 -4.77
CA ALA A 58 -0.90 16.13 -3.64
C ALA A 58 -1.79 15.30 -2.69
N ALA A 59 -1.70 13.97 -2.82
CA ALA A 59 -2.55 13.03 -2.10
C ALA A 59 -1.78 12.54 -0.87
N ARG A 60 -2.42 12.55 0.31
CA ARG A 60 -1.84 11.86 1.47
C ARG A 60 -1.61 10.40 1.08
N VAL A 61 -0.46 9.82 1.48
CA VAL A 61 -0.20 8.38 1.30
C VAL A 61 -1.41 7.59 1.82
N PRO A 62 -1.99 6.66 1.04
CA PRO A 62 -3.12 5.88 1.52
C PRO A 62 -2.77 5.03 2.74
N TYR A 63 -3.75 4.76 3.58
CA TYR A 63 -3.59 3.90 4.76
C TYR A 63 -3.79 2.43 4.40
N TYR A 64 -2.90 1.88 3.57
CA TYR A 64 -3.03 0.54 3.01
C TYR A 64 -3.17 -0.57 4.07
N THR A 65 -2.44 -0.48 5.18
CA THR A 65 -2.38 -1.53 6.20
C THR A 65 -3.47 -1.42 7.29
N SER A 66 -4.24 -0.32 7.33
CA SER A 66 -5.37 -0.14 8.27
C SER A 66 -6.73 0.04 7.60
N SER A 67 -6.78 0.42 6.32
CA SER A 67 -8.03 0.68 5.59
C SER A 67 -8.22 -0.35 4.49
N LEU A 68 -9.27 -1.15 4.62
CA LEU A 68 -9.65 -2.11 3.60
C LEU A 68 -9.96 -1.42 2.26
N GLU A 69 -10.57 -0.24 2.29
CA GLU A 69 -10.85 0.56 1.09
C GLU A 69 -9.56 0.93 0.35
N HIS A 70 -8.54 1.43 1.06
CA HIS A 70 -7.25 1.76 0.42
C HIS A 70 -6.51 0.50 -0.05
N ALA A 71 -6.57 -0.60 0.70
CA ALA A 71 -6.02 -1.89 0.26
C ALA A 71 -6.74 -2.42 -0.99
N TYR A 72 -8.05 -2.20 -1.12
CA TYR A 72 -8.81 -2.56 -2.31
C TYR A 72 -8.45 -1.68 -3.50
N GLN A 73 -8.25 -0.37 -3.30
CA GLN A 73 -7.74 0.51 -4.35
C GLN A 73 -6.36 0.05 -4.86
N LEU A 74 -5.49 -0.47 -3.98
CA LEU A 74 -4.24 -1.10 -4.39
C LEU A 74 -4.48 -2.34 -5.29
N ALA A 75 -5.47 -3.17 -4.95
CA ALA A 75 -5.87 -4.31 -5.78
C ALA A 75 -6.31 -3.84 -7.17
N GLN A 76 -7.16 -2.80 -7.23
CA GLN A 76 -7.63 -2.22 -8.49
C GLN A 76 -6.48 -1.64 -9.33
N LEU A 77 -5.44 -1.09 -8.71
CA LEU A 77 -4.25 -0.59 -9.41
C LEU A 77 -3.37 -1.70 -9.99
N ILE A 78 -3.28 -2.86 -9.31
CA ILE A 78 -2.38 -3.95 -9.70
C ILE A 78 -3.07 -4.96 -10.62
N ALA A 79 -4.35 -5.25 -10.36
CA ALA A 79 -5.14 -6.27 -11.03
C ALA A 79 -6.59 -5.77 -11.20
N PRO A 80 -6.83 -4.78 -12.09
CA PRO A 80 -8.12 -4.09 -12.23
C PRO A 80 -9.29 -5.00 -12.66
N SER A 81 -8.99 -6.16 -13.25
CA SER A 81 -9.99 -7.12 -13.71
C SER A 81 -10.24 -8.27 -12.73
N ASP A 82 -9.45 -8.36 -11.67
CA ASP A 82 -9.52 -9.47 -10.72
C ASP A 82 -10.50 -9.15 -9.60
N ALA A 83 -11.27 -10.15 -9.18
CA ALA A 83 -12.00 -10.09 -7.93
C ALA A 83 -11.03 -10.21 -6.73
N ALA A 84 -11.35 -9.52 -5.64
CA ALA A 84 -10.64 -9.64 -4.36
C ALA A 84 -11.60 -10.15 -3.29
N ALA A 85 -11.21 -11.23 -2.62
CA ALA A 85 -11.92 -11.75 -1.46
C ALA A 85 -11.15 -11.39 -0.19
N VAL A 86 -11.85 -10.97 0.85
CA VAL A 86 -11.30 -10.71 2.18
C VAL A 86 -12.21 -11.29 3.25
N ALA A 87 -11.62 -11.81 4.31
CA ALA A 87 -12.34 -12.38 5.43
C ALA A 87 -11.57 -12.20 6.74
N TRP A 88 -12.30 -12.28 7.85
CA TRP A 88 -11.70 -12.55 9.16
C TRP A 88 -11.69 -14.05 9.41
N VAL A 89 -10.55 -14.58 9.83
CA VAL A 89 -10.38 -15.98 10.25
C VAL A 89 -9.81 -15.97 11.67
N GLY A 90 -10.71 -16.17 12.64
CA GLY A 90 -10.38 -15.93 14.04
C GLY A 90 -10.03 -14.46 14.29
N HIS A 91 -8.82 -14.20 14.79
CA HIS A 91 -8.31 -12.85 15.07
C HIS A 91 -7.38 -12.31 13.96
N ARG A 92 -7.29 -13.02 12.84
CA ARG A 92 -6.43 -12.68 11.71
C ARG A 92 -7.26 -12.36 10.47
N GLY A 93 -6.70 -11.58 9.57
CA GLY A 93 -7.29 -11.36 8.26
C GLY A 93 -6.78 -12.36 7.24
N GLN A 94 -7.64 -12.76 6.33
CA GLN A 94 -7.30 -13.54 5.15
C GLN A 94 -7.74 -12.78 3.90
N ALA A 95 -6.96 -12.86 2.83
CA ALA A 95 -7.30 -12.29 1.54
C ALA A 95 -6.78 -13.12 0.38
N GLN A 96 -7.46 -13.00 -0.77
CA GLN A 96 -7.11 -13.70 -2.01
C GLN A 96 -7.50 -12.83 -3.21
N LEU A 97 -6.67 -12.85 -4.26
CA LEU A 97 -7.03 -12.32 -5.58
C LEU A 97 -7.43 -13.48 -6.50
N ASP A 98 -8.22 -13.19 -7.52
CA ASP A 98 -8.79 -14.21 -8.40
C ASP A 98 -7.74 -15.21 -8.96
N GLY A 99 -7.94 -16.49 -8.66
CA GLY A 99 -7.03 -17.58 -9.07
C GLY A 99 -5.68 -17.67 -8.35
N ASP A 100 -5.37 -16.79 -7.39
CA ASP A 100 -4.12 -16.81 -6.62
C ASP A 100 -4.23 -17.63 -5.31
N GLU A 101 -3.10 -17.87 -4.63
CA GLU A 101 -3.12 -18.39 -3.26
C GLU A 101 -3.72 -17.38 -2.26
N SER A 102 -4.34 -17.89 -1.19
CA SER A 102 -4.81 -17.05 -0.08
C SER A 102 -3.66 -16.69 0.87
N TYR A 103 -3.68 -15.48 1.42
CA TYR A 103 -2.70 -15.00 2.38
C TYR A 103 -3.37 -14.60 3.68
N GLU A 104 -2.74 -14.93 4.81
CA GLU A 104 -3.17 -14.50 6.14
C GLU A 104 -2.21 -13.46 6.74
N ALA A 105 -2.76 -12.52 7.50
CA ALA A 105 -2.01 -11.48 8.20
C ALA A 105 -2.73 -11.00 9.47
N ALA A 106 -2.15 -10.05 10.19
CA ALA A 106 -2.74 -9.50 11.42
C ALA A 106 -4.13 -8.87 11.20
N ASN A 107 -4.45 -8.40 9.99
CA ASN A 107 -5.78 -7.92 9.62
C ASN A 107 -6.05 -8.09 8.11
N PRO A 108 -7.32 -7.94 7.65
CA PRO A 108 -7.68 -8.16 6.24
C PRO A 108 -7.03 -7.17 5.27
N ALA A 109 -6.77 -5.93 5.69
CA ALA A 109 -6.12 -4.93 4.84
C ALA A 109 -4.66 -5.32 4.53
N ILE A 110 -3.91 -5.76 5.54
CA ILE A 110 -2.54 -6.28 5.38
C ILE A 110 -2.55 -7.55 4.53
N ALA A 111 -3.49 -8.46 4.77
CA ALA A 111 -3.63 -9.68 3.98
C ALA A 111 -3.87 -9.37 2.50
N LEU A 112 -4.73 -8.39 2.21
CA LEU A 112 -5.00 -7.95 0.84
C LEU A 112 -3.75 -7.30 0.21
N CYS A 113 -3.04 -6.43 0.93
CA CYS A 113 -1.77 -5.89 0.46
C CYS A 113 -0.75 -6.99 0.13
N LEU A 114 -0.67 -8.06 0.94
CA LEU A 114 0.19 -9.21 0.64
C LEU A 114 -0.18 -9.89 -0.67
N ALA A 115 -1.46 -10.16 -0.88
CA ALA A 115 -1.95 -10.77 -2.12
C ALA A 115 -1.60 -9.89 -3.34
N CYS A 116 -1.88 -8.59 -3.27
CA CYS A 116 -1.59 -7.65 -4.35
C CYS A 116 -0.10 -7.55 -4.67
N LEU A 117 0.77 -7.38 -3.65
CA LEU A 117 2.21 -7.23 -3.89
C LEU A 117 2.85 -8.54 -4.39
N LYS A 118 2.33 -9.69 -3.97
CA LYS A 118 2.75 -10.99 -4.51
C LYS A 118 2.39 -11.14 -5.98
N ARG A 119 1.16 -10.80 -6.37
CA ARG A 119 0.76 -10.74 -7.79
C ARG A 119 1.69 -9.80 -8.57
N ARG A 120 1.97 -8.61 -8.03
CA ARG A 120 2.85 -7.61 -8.67
C ARG A 120 4.25 -8.14 -8.97
N ILE A 121 4.84 -8.97 -8.10
CA ILE A 121 6.12 -9.63 -8.38
C ILE A 121 6.02 -10.49 -9.64
N VAL A 122 4.95 -11.29 -9.75
CA VAL A 122 4.75 -12.20 -10.90
C VAL A 122 4.54 -11.40 -12.18
N THR A 123 3.73 -10.34 -12.15
CA THR A 123 3.47 -9.49 -13.32
C THR A 123 4.72 -8.75 -13.77
N LYS A 124 5.52 -8.17 -12.85
CA LYS A 124 6.78 -7.50 -13.19
C LYS A 124 7.84 -8.46 -13.76
N GLY A 125 7.81 -9.74 -13.39
CA GLY A 125 8.75 -10.74 -13.92
C GLY A 125 8.36 -11.31 -15.29
N ARG A 126 7.19 -10.95 -15.83
CA ARG A 126 6.71 -11.35 -17.17
C ARG A 126 6.93 -10.27 -18.25
N LEU A 127 7.41 -9.10 -17.87
CA LEU A 127 7.85 -8.01 -18.75
C LEU A 127 9.38 -8.04 -18.83
#